data_AF-A0A2N2F648-F1
#
_entry.id   AF-A0A2N2F648-F1
#
_cell.length_a   1.000
_cell.length_b   1.000
_cell.length_c   1.000
_cell.angle_alpha   90.00
_cell.angle_beta   90.00
_cell.angle_gamma   90.00
#
_symmetry.space_group_name_H-M   'P 1'
#
loop_
_entity.id
_entity.type
_entity.pdbx_description
1 polymer ?
#
loop_
_entity_poly.entity_id
_entity_poly.type
_entity_poly.pdbx_seq_one_letter_code
_entity_poly.pdbx_strand_id
1 'polypeptide(L)'
;MNTENKTNKEFFMNTATLQKTNNQKVITNTPSPEDEVLDLVNKHDRVIGKLERSKVYAAGLHNFRAISALIINQHGQLWIPRRTAYKKVSPLHLGFSVGGHVSSGETYDQSFERELQEELNLTLSEVRYKRIGLLTPHKHGTKTFVTVYLIFTNQAPDYNREDFVGSSWLTPKQLMDKAAQGEKVQNDLQKAVGYFFAHKLSPQKTMRHLDHSPKPAIIKNNVKSWYRHNHHSAEKAICSPS
;
A
#
# COMPACT_ATOMS: atom_id res chain seq x y z
N MET A 1 -54.66 -38.70 -61.09
CA MET A 1 -55.79 -38.73 -60.13
C MET A 1 -55.17 -38.87 -58.75
N ASN A 2 -55.05 -37.84 -57.92
CA ASN A 2 -55.42 -36.41 -58.06
C ASN A 2 -54.15 -35.58 -57.68
N THR A 3 -53.81 -34.36 -58.12
CA THR A 3 -54.54 -33.06 -58.14
C THR A 3 -55.14 -32.73 -56.77
N GLU A 4 -54.80 -31.64 -56.08
CA GLU A 4 -54.47 -30.26 -56.49
C GLU A 4 -53.18 -29.77 -55.79
N ASN A 5 -52.25 -29.09 -56.47
CA ASN A 5 -52.16 -27.63 -56.72
C ASN A 5 -52.09 -26.73 -55.47
N LYS A 6 -51.30 -25.63 -55.41
CA LYS A 6 -49.99 -25.25 -56.02
C LYS A 6 -49.69 -23.78 -55.65
N THR A 7 -48.76 -23.52 -54.72
CA THR A 7 -48.02 -22.25 -54.52
C THR A 7 -46.96 -22.51 -53.43
N ASN A 8 -45.63 -22.43 -53.61
CA ASN A 8 -44.74 -21.80 -54.62
C ASN A 8 -45.00 -20.28 -54.76
N LYS A 9 -44.06 -19.33 -54.64
CA LYS A 9 -42.58 -19.31 -54.50
C LYS A 9 -42.19 -18.26 -53.43
N GLU A 10 -40.96 -18.12 -52.94
CA GLU A 10 -39.71 -18.87 -53.17
C GLU A 10 -39.21 -19.42 -51.79
N PHE A 11 -38.00 -19.27 -51.22
CA PHE A 11 -36.69 -18.69 -51.58
C PHE A 11 -35.57 -19.67 -51.17
N PHE A 12 -34.40 -19.62 -51.84
CA PHE A 12 -33.37 -20.66 -51.73
C PHE A 12 -32.06 -20.21 -51.05
N MET A 13 -31.46 -21.16 -50.33
CA MET A 13 -30.02 -21.37 -50.09
C MET A 13 -29.14 -20.24 -49.51
N ASN A 14 -28.85 -20.39 -48.22
CA ASN A 14 -27.53 -20.87 -47.75
C ASN A 14 -26.26 -20.28 -48.45
N THR A 15 -25.59 -19.34 -47.78
CA THR A 15 -24.14 -19.13 -47.87
C THR A 15 -23.55 -19.04 -46.47
N ALA A 16 -22.33 -19.57 -46.27
CA ALA A 16 -21.72 -19.71 -44.95
C ALA A 16 -20.84 -18.50 -44.56
N THR A 17 -20.77 -18.17 -43.28
CA THR A 17 -19.68 -17.35 -42.70
C THR A 17 -19.45 -17.77 -41.26
N LEU A 18 -18.18 -17.90 -40.86
CA LEU A 18 -17.81 -18.23 -39.48
C LEU A 18 -17.97 -17.01 -38.57
N GLN A 19 -18.54 -17.21 -37.37
CA GLN A 19 -18.22 -16.38 -36.21
C GLN A 19 -17.85 -17.26 -35.01
N LYS A 20 -16.87 -16.79 -34.24
CA LYS A 20 -16.19 -17.57 -33.19
C LYS A 20 -16.92 -17.44 -31.85
N THR A 21 -16.84 -18.49 -31.03
CA THR A 21 -17.28 -18.47 -29.64
C THR A 21 -16.41 -17.53 -28.80
N ASN A 22 -17.00 -16.44 -28.31
CA ASN A 22 -16.37 -15.57 -27.31
C ASN A 22 -16.68 -16.10 -25.91
N ASN A 23 -15.69 -16.72 -25.25
CA ASN A 23 -15.82 -17.12 -23.85
C ASN A 23 -16.06 -15.91 -22.96
N GLN A 24 -17.11 -15.99 -22.13
CA GLN A 24 -17.39 -14.98 -21.11
C GLN A 24 -16.29 -14.99 -20.04
N LYS A 25 -15.39 -13.99 -20.10
CA LYS A 25 -14.51 -13.68 -18.98
C LYS A 25 -15.33 -12.91 -17.96
N VAL A 26 -15.67 -13.53 -16.83
CA VAL A 26 -16.33 -12.84 -15.71
C VAL A 26 -15.31 -11.86 -15.11
N ILE A 27 -15.41 -10.59 -15.49
CA ILE A 27 -14.60 -9.52 -14.91
C ILE A 27 -15.36 -8.99 -13.69
N THR A 28 -14.96 -9.43 -12.50
CA THR A 28 -15.37 -8.81 -11.24
C THR A 28 -14.68 -7.45 -11.13
N ASN A 29 -15.36 -6.40 -11.57
CA ASN A 29 -14.88 -5.02 -11.47
C ASN A 29 -14.88 -4.54 -10.02
N THR A 30 -13.83 -4.86 -9.26
CA THR A 30 -13.32 -3.88 -8.29
C THR A 30 -12.89 -2.66 -9.11
N PRO A 31 -13.38 -1.44 -8.82
CA PRO A 31 -13.04 -0.28 -9.62
C PRO A 31 -11.54 -0.01 -9.52
N SER A 32 -10.82 -0.10 -10.64
CA SER A 32 -9.55 0.62 -10.75
C SER A 32 -9.85 2.11 -10.58
N PRO A 33 -9.16 2.85 -9.71
CA PRO A 33 -9.28 4.29 -9.72
C PRO A 33 -8.94 4.81 -11.12
N GLU A 34 -9.67 5.83 -11.56
CA GLU A 34 -9.36 6.59 -12.78
C GLU A 34 -7.87 6.93 -12.77
N ASP A 35 -7.17 6.75 -13.91
CA ASP A 35 -5.71 6.65 -13.89
C ASP A 35 -5.05 7.96 -13.41
N GLU A 36 -4.62 7.92 -12.15
CA GLU A 36 -4.42 9.11 -11.34
C GLU A 36 -3.54 10.16 -12.01
N VAL A 37 -4.02 11.41 -12.01
CA VAL A 37 -3.24 12.53 -12.55
C VAL A 37 -2.18 12.89 -11.51
N LEU A 38 -0.92 12.85 -11.91
CA LEU A 38 0.24 13.21 -11.08
C LEU A 38 0.75 14.60 -11.45
N ASP A 39 1.20 15.37 -10.46
CA ASP A 39 1.96 16.59 -10.72
C ASP A 39 3.40 16.25 -11.14
N LEU A 40 3.80 16.75 -12.31
CA LEU A 40 5.20 16.78 -12.72
C LEU A 40 5.89 17.98 -12.08
N VAL A 41 7.06 17.76 -11.46
CA VAL A 41 7.84 18.77 -10.74
C VAL A 41 9.21 19.01 -11.37
N ASN A 42 9.84 20.13 -11.00
CA ASN A 42 11.25 20.40 -11.30
C ASN A 42 12.18 20.03 -10.12
N LYS A 43 13.50 20.25 -10.29
CA LYS A 43 14.54 19.92 -9.29
C LYS A 43 14.38 20.56 -7.90
N HIS A 44 13.46 21.51 -7.74
CA HIS A 44 13.14 22.20 -6.49
C HIS A 44 11.75 21.81 -5.93
N ASP A 45 11.17 20.70 -6.40
CA ASP A 45 9.84 20.20 -5.99
C ASP A 45 8.69 21.20 -6.23
N ARG A 46 8.82 22.02 -7.29
CA ARG A 46 7.75 22.92 -7.76
C ARG A 46 7.08 22.31 -8.99
N VAL A 47 5.75 22.31 -9.01
CA VAL A 47 4.95 21.80 -10.13
C VAL A 47 5.24 22.60 -11.41
N ILE A 48 5.37 21.88 -12.53
CA ILE A 48 5.62 22.41 -13.88
C ILE A 48 4.67 21.82 -14.93
N GLY A 49 3.83 20.85 -14.57
CA GLY A 49 2.86 20.22 -15.46
C GLY A 49 2.07 19.12 -14.73
N LYS A 50 1.14 18.49 -15.44
CA LYS A 50 0.31 17.37 -14.94
C LYS A 50 0.22 16.27 -15.98
N LEU A 51 0.19 15.01 -15.56
CA LEU A 51 0.09 13.87 -16.46
C LEU A 51 -0.50 12.64 -15.75
N GLU A 52 -1.38 11.90 -16.42
CA GLU A 52 -1.90 10.59 -15.96
C GLU A 52 -0.75 9.61 -15.69
N ARG A 53 -0.84 8.86 -14.59
CA ARG A 53 0.20 7.95 -14.11
C ARG A 53 0.65 6.90 -15.13
N SER A 54 -0.25 6.35 -15.94
CA SER A 54 0.11 5.42 -17.02
C SER A 54 0.99 6.09 -18.07
N LYS A 55 0.70 7.35 -18.42
CA LYS A 55 1.50 8.17 -19.35
C LYS A 55 2.84 8.58 -18.71
N VAL A 56 2.87 8.91 -17.42
CA VAL A 56 4.11 9.13 -16.65
C VAL A 56 5.04 7.91 -16.72
N TYR A 57 4.51 6.71 -16.44
CA TYR A 57 5.30 5.48 -16.51
C TYR A 57 5.67 5.07 -17.94
N ALA A 58 4.78 5.24 -18.92
CA ALA A 58 5.05 4.92 -20.32
C ALA A 58 6.14 5.81 -20.93
N ALA A 59 6.19 7.09 -20.53
CA ALA A 59 7.23 8.04 -20.92
C ALA A 59 8.54 7.89 -20.09
N GLY A 60 8.61 6.95 -19.14
CA GLY A 60 9.80 6.73 -18.30
C GLY A 60 10.13 7.92 -17.38
N LEU A 61 9.15 8.75 -17.03
CA LEU A 61 9.37 9.96 -16.24
C LEU A 61 9.65 9.63 -14.76
N HIS A 62 10.51 10.45 -14.16
CA HIS A 62 11.00 10.29 -12.78
C HIS A 62 10.82 11.56 -11.92
N ASN A 63 10.17 12.59 -12.47
CA ASN A 63 10.00 13.89 -11.86
C ASN A 63 8.55 14.11 -11.39
N PHE A 64 7.98 13.14 -10.68
CA PHE A 64 6.68 13.24 -10.02
C PHE A 64 6.86 13.13 -8.49
N ARG A 65 5.76 13.04 -7.74
CA ARG A 65 5.74 13.02 -6.27
C ARG A 65 5.10 11.75 -5.70
N ALA A 66 5.62 11.26 -4.58
CA ALA A 66 5.16 10.06 -3.88
C ALA A 66 5.36 10.20 -2.35
N ILE A 67 4.72 9.32 -1.58
CA ILE A 67 4.99 9.13 -0.15
C ILE A 67 5.52 7.72 0.11
N SER A 68 6.16 7.52 1.25
CA SER A 68 6.39 6.18 1.80
C SER A 68 6.48 6.26 3.32
N ALA A 69 5.99 5.25 4.02
CA ALA A 69 6.14 5.14 5.47
C ALA A 69 6.83 3.85 5.88
N LEU A 70 7.57 3.92 6.99
CA LEU A 70 8.08 2.77 7.72
C LEU A 70 7.41 2.72 9.10
N ILE A 71 6.93 1.56 9.51
CA ILE A 71 6.58 1.28 10.91
C ILE A 71 7.83 0.79 11.63
N ILE A 72 8.09 1.30 12.84
CA ILE A 72 9.20 0.88 13.71
C ILE A 72 8.71 0.63 15.14
N ASN A 73 9.21 -0.45 15.75
CA ASN A 73 8.92 -0.79 17.15
C ASN A 73 10.00 -0.28 18.13
N GLN A 74 9.73 -0.40 19.42
CA GLN A 74 10.65 -0.02 20.50
C GLN A 74 12.01 -0.75 20.48
N HIS A 75 12.08 -1.90 19.80
CA HIS A 75 13.30 -2.70 19.64
C HIS A 75 14.15 -2.25 18.44
N GLY A 76 13.69 -1.24 17.68
CA GLY A 76 14.38 -0.75 16.49
C GLY A 76 14.20 -1.60 15.24
N GLN A 77 13.24 -2.53 15.25
CA GLN A 77 12.88 -3.32 14.08
C GLN A 77 11.84 -2.57 13.26
N LEU A 78 12.02 -2.56 11.95
CA LEU A 78 11.06 -2.10 10.97
C LEU A 78 10.05 -3.22 10.69
N TRP A 79 8.77 -2.89 10.53
CA TRP A 79 7.77 -3.82 9.99
C TRP A 79 7.85 -3.80 8.47
N ILE A 80 8.40 -4.87 7.90
CA ILE A 80 8.66 -5.01 6.46
C ILE A 80 7.68 -6.02 5.87
N PRO A 81 6.66 -5.58 5.11
CA PRO A 81 5.76 -6.46 4.41
C PRO A 81 6.35 -6.98 3.09
N ARG A 82 5.87 -8.14 2.63
CA ARG A 82 6.04 -8.62 1.26
C ARG A 82 4.79 -8.31 0.45
N ARG A 83 4.96 -7.58 -0.66
CA ARG A 83 3.88 -7.15 -1.56
C ARG A 83 3.22 -8.32 -2.28
N THR A 84 1.95 -8.19 -2.66
CA THR A 84 1.27 -9.19 -3.51
C THR A 84 1.93 -9.37 -4.88
N ALA A 85 1.55 -10.45 -5.55
CA ALA A 85 1.94 -10.70 -6.94
C ALA A 85 1.26 -9.72 -7.93
N TYR A 86 0.16 -9.08 -7.53
CA TYR A 86 -0.68 -8.25 -8.39
C TYR A 86 -0.24 -6.77 -8.48
N LYS A 87 0.51 -6.25 -7.50
CA LYS A 87 1.06 -4.88 -7.54
C LYS A 87 1.94 -4.69 -8.80
N LYS A 88 1.48 -3.86 -9.75
CA LYS A 88 2.12 -3.52 -11.04
C LYS A 88 3.61 -3.13 -10.94
N VAL A 89 4.05 -2.60 -9.80
CA VAL A 89 5.45 -2.23 -9.52
C VAL A 89 6.00 -3.03 -8.35
N SER A 90 7.10 -3.74 -8.61
CA SER A 90 7.80 -4.62 -7.65
C SER A 90 6.88 -5.63 -6.94
N PRO A 91 6.21 -6.54 -7.68
CA PRO A 91 5.43 -7.63 -7.10
C PRO A 91 6.32 -8.60 -6.30
N LEU A 92 5.79 -9.20 -5.24
CA LEU A 92 6.49 -10.12 -4.33
C LEU A 92 7.77 -9.58 -3.65
N HIS A 93 8.09 -8.29 -3.80
CA HIS A 93 9.22 -7.67 -3.13
C HIS A 93 8.88 -7.33 -1.67
N LEU A 94 9.90 -7.31 -0.81
CA LEU A 94 9.86 -6.58 0.45
C LEU A 94 9.76 -5.08 0.18
N GLY A 95 8.77 -4.42 0.79
CA GLY A 95 8.42 -3.03 0.53
C GLY A 95 8.37 -2.15 1.79
N PHE A 96 8.04 -0.88 1.58
CA PHE A 96 7.64 0.03 2.65
C PHE A 96 6.37 -0.45 3.37
N SER A 97 6.12 0.06 4.57
CA SER A 97 4.92 -0.25 5.36
C SER A 97 3.66 0.42 4.81
N VAL A 98 3.81 1.59 4.19
CA VAL A 98 2.82 2.30 3.36
C VAL A 98 3.58 2.89 2.16
N GLY A 99 3.01 2.91 0.95
CA GLY A 99 3.64 3.66 -0.15
C GLY A 99 2.88 3.73 -1.47
N GLY A 100 2.40 4.93 -1.80
CA GLY A 100 1.85 5.29 -3.10
C GLY A 100 2.14 6.73 -3.53
N HIS A 101 1.27 7.26 -4.37
CA HIS A 101 1.51 8.48 -5.14
C HIS A 101 0.88 9.72 -4.49
N VAL A 102 1.43 10.90 -4.81
CA VAL A 102 0.79 12.17 -4.51
C VAL A 102 -0.01 12.59 -5.74
N SER A 103 -1.33 12.53 -5.64
CA SER A 103 -2.25 12.94 -6.71
C SER A 103 -2.13 14.46 -7.00
N SER A 104 -2.57 14.92 -8.18
CA SER A 104 -2.33 16.31 -8.58
C SER A 104 -3.08 17.30 -7.68
N GLY A 105 -2.38 18.28 -7.13
CA GLY A 105 -2.91 19.20 -6.12
C GLY A 105 -2.95 18.65 -4.68
N GLU A 106 -2.66 17.36 -4.47
CA GLU A 106 -2.50 16.77 -3.14
C GLU A 106 -1.17 17.23 -2.52
N THR A 107 -1.14 17.34 -1.19
CA THR A 107 0.11 17.51 -0.42
C THR A 107 0.64 16.16 0.05
N TYR A 108 1.94 16.08 0.35
CA TYR A 108 2.53 14.86 0.90
C TYR A 108 1.88 14.40 2.23
N ASP A 109 1.29 15.30 3.03
CA ASP A 109 0.62 14.91 4.28
C ASP A 109 -0.77 14.32 4.04
N GLN A 110 -1.55 14.88 3.11
CA GLN A 110 -2.84 14.31 2.69
C GLN A 110 -2.67 12.94 2.00
N SER A 111 -1.69 12.84 1.10
CA SER A 111 -1.30 11.58 0.46
C SER A 111 -0.92 10.53 1.52
N PHE A 112 -0.15 10.92 2.55
CA PHE A 112 0.20 10.01 3.63
C PHE A 112 -1.01 9.58 4.48
N GLU A 113 -1.94 10.48 4.80
CA GLU A 113 -3.18 10.14 5.53
C GLU A 113 -4.06 9.16 4.75
N ARG A 114 -4.27 9.43 3.46
CA ARG A 114 -5.05 8.57 2.56
C ARG A 114 -4.44 7.18 2.42
N GLU A 115 -3.16 7.09 2.07
CA GLU A 115 -2.46 5.81 1.84
C GLU A 115 -2.32 4.99 3.13
N LEU A 116 -2.24 5.63 4.30
CA LEU A 116 -2.25 4.96 5.61
C LEU A 116 -3.61 4.28 5.88
N GLN A 117 -4.71 4.94 5.50
CA GLN A 117 -6.05 4.39 5.61
C GLN A 117 -6.30 3.27 4.58
N GLU A 118 -5.75 3.40 3.36
CA GLU A 118 -5.89 2.44 2.25
C GLU A 118 -5.08 1.14 2.47
N GLU A 119 -3.76 1.21 2.70
CA GLU A 119 -2.93 -0.01 2.82
C GLU A 119 -3.00 -0.63 4.24
N LEU A 120 -3.26 0.14 5.30
CA LEU A 120 -3.14 -0.29 6.71
C LEU A 120 -4.37 -0.07 7.61
N ASN A 121 -5.50 0.42 7.08
CA ASN A 121 -6.74 0.68 7.85
C ASN A 121 -6.60 1.64 9.04
N LEU A 122 -5.62 2.55 9.04
CA LEU A 122 -5.32 3.44 10.18
C LEU A 122 -5.48 4.92 9.84
N THR A 123 -5.93 5.73 10.80
CA THR A 123 -5.94 7.20 10.69
C THR A 123 -4.71 7.84 11.33
N LEU A 124 -4.42 9.11 10.98
CA LEU A 124 -3.40 9.92 11.67
C LEU A 124 -3.70 10.11 13.18
N SER A 125 -4.94 9.91 13.62
CA SER A 125 -5.36 10.08 15.01
C SER A 125 -4.98 8.91 15.92
N GLU A 126 -4.71 7.73 15.34
CA GLU A 126 -4.41 6.49 16.06
C GLU A 126 -2.91 6.21 16.18
N VAL A 127 -2.10 6.79 15.28
CA VAL A 127 -0.66 6.52 15.19
C VAL A 127 0.22 7.66 15.69
N ARG A 128 1.31 7.33 16.40
CA ARG A 128 2.44 8.27 16.57
C ARG A 128 3.27 8.23 15.30
N TYR A 129 3.45 9.36 14.62
CA TYR A 129 4.25 9.44 13.40
C TYR A 129 5.17 10.67 13.36
N LYS A 130 6.09 10.67 12.39
CA LYS A 130 6.99 11.78 12.07
C LYS A 130 7.45 11.72 10.62
N ARG A 131 7.38 12.84 9.88
CA ARG A 131 8.10 13.01 8.61
C ARG A 131 9.61 13.04 8.90
N ILE A 132 10.38 12.11 8.31
CA ILE A 132 11.83 12.00 8.55
C ILE A 132 12.71 12.63 7.46
N GLY A 133 12.18 12.82 6.24
CA GLY A 133 12.84 13.63 5.21
C GLY A 133 12.26 13.45 3.81
N LEU A 134 12.79 14.21 2.85
CA LEU A 134 12.47 14.10 1.42
C LEU A 134 13.68 13.51 0.68
N LEU A 135 13.48 12.38 -0.01
CA LEU A 135 14.45 11.83 -0.95
C LEU A 135 14.08 12.24 -2.38
N THR A 136 15.08 12.37 -3.25
CA THR A 136 14.90 12.91 -4.60
C THR A 136 15.84 12.22 -5.59
N PRO A 137 15.48 12.13 -6.89
CA PRO A 137 16.32 11.44 -7.89
C PRO A 137 17.74 12.02 -7.95
N HIS A 138 17.86 13.35 -7.99
CA HIS A 138 19.15 14.03 -8.17
C HIS A 138 20.11 13.95 -6.97
N LYS A 139 19.59 13.85 -5.73
CA LYS A 139 20.43 13.83 -4.51
C LYS A 139 20.60 12.43 -3.90
N HIS A 140 19.64 11.53 -4.15
CA HIS A 140 19.52 10.26 -3.44
C HIS A 140 19.29 9.07 -4.38
N GLY A 141 19.20 9.30 -5.70
CA GLY A 141 19.01 8.25 -6.69
C GLY A 141 17.66 7.52 -6.65
N THR A 142 16.66 8.04 -5.93
CA THR A 142 15.31 7.46 -5.90
C THR A 142 14.61 7.58 -7.25
N LYS A 143 13.63 6.72 -7.54
CA LYS A 143 12.86 6.75 -8.80
C LYS A 143 11.98 7.99 -8.96
N THR A 144 11.72 8.71 -7.87
CA THR A 144 10.81 9.86 -7.84
C THR A 144 11.10 10.73 -6.60
N PHE A 145 10.42 11.87 -6.45
CA PHE A 145 10.47 12.67 -5.22
C PHE A 145 9.59 11.99 -4.17
N VAL A 146 10.21 11.48 -3.10
CA VAL A 146 9.50 10.68 -2.09
C VAL A 146 9.72 11.24 -0.70
N THR A 147 8.63 11.70 -0.09
CA THR A 147 8.60 12.10 1.33
C THR A 147 8.45 10.86 2.19
N VAL A 148 9.39 10.65 3.10
CA VAL A 148 9.44 9.46 3.95
C VAL A 148 8.96 9.78 5.37
N TYR A 149 8.05 8.95 5.86
CA TYR A 149 7.47 9.00 7.20
C TYR A 149 7.92 7.80 8.05
N LEU A 150 7.89 7.98 9.36
CA LEU A 150 8.20 6.94 10.35
C LEU A 150 7.06 6.90 11.37
N ILE A 151 6.41 5.74 11.47
CA ILE A 151 5.27 5.42 12.34
C ILE A 151 5.78 4.56 13.50
N PHE A 152 5.28 4.79 14.71
CA PHE A 152 5.77 4.14 15.93
C PHE A 152 4.69 3.28 16.57
N THR A 153 4.83 1.96 16.45
CA THR A 153 3.97 0.97 17.09
C THR A 153 4.75 -0.32 17.36
N ASN A 154 4.40 -1.01 18.45
CA ASN A 154 4.93 -2.33 18.79
C ASN A 154 4.08 -3.48 18.20
N GLN A 155 2.91 -3.17 17.65
CA GLN A 155 1.97 -4.11 17.05
C GLN A 155 2.10 -4.08 15.53
N ALA A 156 1.91 -5.22 14.86
CA ALA A 156 1.72 -5.22 13.43
C ALA A 156 0.35 -4.59 13.10
N PRO A 157 0.24 -3.74 12.06
CA PRO A 157 -1.04 -3.20 11.61
C PRO A 157 -1.95 -4.30 11.05
N ASP A 158 -3.26 -4.06 11.00
CA ASP A 158 -4.17 -4.90 10.22
C ASP A 158 -4.17 -4.45 8.76
N TYR A 159 -3.30 -5.07 7.97
CA TYR A 159 -2.96 -4.63 6.62
C TYR A 159 -3.85 -5.26 5.54
N ASN A 160 -4.12 -4.48 4.50
CA ASN A 160 -4.87 -4.94 3.34
C ASN A 160 -4.14 -6.10 2.63
N ARG A 161 -4.90 -7.16 2.32
CA ARG A 161 -4.40 -8.39 1.70
C ARG A 161 -4.30 -8.31 0.18
N GLU A 162 -4.88 -7.28 -0.43
CA GLU A 162 -4.63 -6.94 -1.84
C GLU A 162 -3.22 -6.32 -2.02
N ASP A 163 -2.66 -5.74 -0.95
CA ASP A 163 -1.37 -5.05 -0.98
C ASP A 163 -0.21 -5.93 -0.51
N PHE A 164 -0.40 -6.70 0.57
CA PHE A 164 0.65 -7.54 1.15
C PHE A 164 0.21 -8.99 1.48
N VAL A 165 1.09 -9.96 1.22
CA VAL A 165 0.85 -11.40 1.49
C VAL A 165 1.36 -11.86 2.86
N GLY A 166 2.15 -11.03 3.55
CA GLY A 166 2.83 -11.37 4.79
C GLY A 166 3.83 -10.29 5.18
N SER A 167 4.42 -10.41 6.37
CA SER A 167 5.35 -9.41 6.90
C SER A 167 6.36 -10.00 7.90
N SER A 168 7.40 -9.23 8.21
CA SER A 168 8.40 -9.60 9.22
C SER A 168 8.96 -8.36 9.91
N TRP A 169 9.32 -8.49 11.20
CA TRP A 169 10.03 -7.46 11.95
C TRP A 169 11.54 -7.64 11.75
N LEU A 170 12.18 -6.67 11.07
CA LEU A 170 13.60 -6.72 10.71
C LEU A 170 14.30 -5.45 11.17
N THR A 171 15.45 -5.58 11.83
CA THR A 171 16.33 -4.41 12.01
C THR A 171 16.79 -3.87 10.64
N PRO A 172 17.13 -2.58 10.53
CA PRO A 172 17.72 -2.01 9.31
C PRO A 172 18.88 -2.84 8.75
N LYS A 173 19.75 -3.38 9.61
CA LYS A 173 20.85 -4.27 9.18
C LYS A 173 20.31 -5.57 8.56
N GLN A 174 19.41 -6.28 9.24
CA GLN A 174 18.85 -7.56 8.73
C GLN A 174 18.13 -7.41 7.38
N LEU A 175 17.50 -6.26 7.12
CA LEU A 175 16.90 -5.96 5.82
C LEU A 175 17.95 -5.77 4.72
N MET A 176 19.04 -5.05 5.01
CA MET A 176 20.14 -4.86 4.06
C MET A 176 20.95 -6.16 3.85
N ASP A 177 21.15 -6.95 4.91
CA ASP A 177 21.77 -8.29 4.84
C ASP A 177 20.96 -9.22 3.91
N LYS A 178 19.63 -9.20 4.03
CA LYS A 178 18.72 -9.94 3.12
C LYS A 178 18.84 -9.47 1.67
N ALA A 179 18.88 -8.15 1.43
CA ALA A 179 19.06 -7.61 0.09
C ALA A 179 20.40 -8.05 -0.53
N ALA A 180 21.48 -8.05 0.25
CA ALA A 180 22.80 -8.55 -0.18
C ALA A 180 22.81 -10.07 -0.45
N GLN A 181 21.94 -10.83 0.23
CA GLN A 181 21.71 -12.27 0.01
C GLN A 181 20.76 -12.57 -1.17
N GLY A 182 20.34 -11.56 -1.94
CA GLY A 182 19.49 -11.73 -3.13
C GLY A 182 17.98 -11.76 -2.86
N GLU A 183 17.52 -11.44 -1.65
CA GLU A 183 16.09 -11.19 -1.40
C GLU A 183 15.59 -10.02 -2.26
N LYS A 184 14.38 -10.14 -2.78
CA LYS A 184 13.77 -9.09 -3.61
C LYS A 184 13.31 -7.93 -2.74
N VAL A 185 14.19 -6.97 -2.47
CA VAL A 185 13.89 -5.76 -1.69
C VAL A 185 13.75 -4.56 -2.61
N GLN A 186 12.70 -3.74 -2.46
CA GLN A 186 12.52 -2.52 -3.27
C GLN A 186 13.77 -1.61 -3.22
N ASN A 187 14.26 -1.17 -4.38
CA ASN A 187 15.48 -0.36 -4.49
C ASN A 187 15.38 0.96 -3.67
N ASP A 188 14.22 1.62 -3.68
CA ASP A 188 14.05 2.88 -2.96
C ASP A 188 13.83 2.67 -1.44
N LEU A 189 13.37 1.49 -1.02
CA LEU A 189 13.41 1.07 0.38
C LEU A 189 14.85 0.90 0.86
N GLN A 190 15.71 0.24 0.08
CA GLN A 190 17.14 0.10 0.41
C GLN A 190 17.82 1.47 0.54
N LYS A 191 17.52 2.42 -0.37
CA LYS A 191 18.01 3.81 -0.29
C LYS A 191 17.51 4.54 0.95
N ALA A 192 16.22 4.46 1.27
CA ALA A 192 15.65 5.12 2.44
C ALA A 192 16.22 4.55 3.75
N VAL A 193 16.34 3.22 3.84
CA VAL A 193 16.88 2.55 5.03
C VAL A 193 18.38 2.88 5.18
N GLY A 194 19.16 2.83 4.10
CA GLY A 194 20.56 3.27 4.11
C GLY A 194 20.71 4.74 4.52
N TYR A 195 19.93 5.65 3.94
CA TYR A 195 20.05 7.09 4.20
C TYR A 195 19.66 7.48 5.64
N PHE A 196 18.52 6.99 6.14
CA PHE A 196 18.02 7.39 7.46
C PHE A 196 18.63 6.57 8.62
N PHE A 197 18.96 5.30 8.42
CA PHE A 197 19.30 4.39 9.52
C PHE A 197 20.78 3.97 9.59
N ALA A 198 21.57 4.06 8.52
CA ALA A 198 22.95 3.53 8.55
C ALA A 198 23.87 4.22 9.59
N HIS A 199 23.68 5.52 9.86
CA HIS A 199 24.59 6.30 10.72
C HIS A 199 23.94 7.30 11.67
N LYS A 200 22.61 7.48 11.67
CA LYS A 200 21.96 8.63 12.37
C LYS A 200 20.96 8.28 13.47
N LEU A 201 20.39 7.07 13.48
CA LEU A 201 19.26 6.73 14.33
C LEU A 201 19.53 5.46 15.15
N SER A 202 20.02 5.62 16.39
CA SER A 202 19.74 4.59 17.40
C SER A 202 18.25 4.67 17.78
N PRO A 203 17.53 3.55 17.98
CA PRO A 203 16.09 3.58 18.25
C PRO A 203 15.74 4.49 19.44
N GLN A 204 16.53 4.39 20.51
CA GLN A 204 16.40 5.19 21.73
C GLN A 204 16.65 6.70 21.55
N LYS A 205 17.36 7.12 20.48
CA LYS A 205 17.57 8.54 20.16
C LYS A 205 16.45 9.06 19.25
N THR A 206 15.93 8.22 18.36
CA THR A 206 14.72 8.52 17.58
C THR A 206 13.52 8.76 18.49
N MET A 207 13.28 7.84 19.45
CA MET A 207 12.12 7.89 20.34
C MET A 207 12.03 9.17 21.18
N ARG A 208 13.18 9.69 21.65
CA ARG A 208 13.23 10.94 22.46
C ARG A 208 12.78 12.19 21.71
N HIS A 209 12.83 12.20 20.38
CA HIS A 209 12.37 13.33 19.56
C HIS A 209 10.93 13.18 19.02
N LEU A 210 10.10 12.36 19.69
CA LEU A 210 8.69 12.12 19.37
C LEU A 210 7.71 12.57 20.47
N ASP A 211 8.19 12.88 21.67
CA ASP A 211 7.33 13.42 22.74
C ASP A 211 6.90 14.88 22.50
N HIS A 212 7.41 15.48 21.41
CA HIS A 212 7.04 16.80 20.91
C HIS A 212 6.14 16.73 19.67
N SER A 213 5.89 15.54 19.11
CA SER A 213 4.75 15.34 18.20
C SER A 213 3.45 15.41 19.00
N PRO A 214 2.32 15.86 18.43
CA PRO A 214 1.02 15.68 19.07
C PRO A 214 0.85 14.21 19.43
N LYS A 215 0.53 13.93 20.70
CA LYS A 215 0.17 12.57 21.11
C LYS A 215 -1.17 12.24 20.46
N PRO A 216 -1.36 11.04 19.88
CA PRO A 216 -2.68 10.62 19.41
C PRO A 216 -3.69 10.82 20.54
N ALA A 217 -4.87 11.35 20.20
CA ALA A 217 -5.91 11.57 21.19
C ALA A 217 -6.22 10.22 21.85
N ILE A 218 -6.14 10.14 23.18
CA ILE A 218 -6.39 8.89 23.88
C ILE A 218 -7.89 8.59 23.78
N ILE A 219 -8.28 7.89 22.71
CA ILE A 219 -9.63 7.38 22.54
C ILE A 219 -9.86 6.37 23.66
N LYS A 220 -10.55 6.81 24.72
CA LYS A 220 -10.94 5.97 25.86
C LYS A 220 -12.09 5.02 25.47
N ASN A 221 -11.89 4.24 24.42
CA ASN A 221 -12.79 3.16 24.04
C ASN A 221 -12.88 2.16 25.20
N ASN A 222 -14.11 1.83 25.60
CA ASN A 222 -14.40 1.24 26.90
C ASN A 222 -14.00 -0.24 26.99
N VAL A 223 -12.71 -0.50 27.27
CA VAL A 223 -12.19 -1.84 27.61
C VAL A 223 -12.99 -2.48 28.76
N LYS A 224 -13.52 -1.67 29.68
CA LYS A 224 -14.39 -2.10 30.79
C LYS A 224 -15.81 -2.56 30.37
N SER A 225 -16.26 -2.29 29.15
CA SER A 225 -17.59 -2.73 28.67
C SER A 225 -17.53 -4.14 28.09
N TRP A 226 -16.57 -4.39 27.19
CA TRP A 226 -16.40 -5.69 26.52
C TRP A 226 -16.06 -6.81 27.53
N TYR A 227 -15.14 -6.55 28.46
CA TYR A 227 -14.80 -7.49 29.55
C TYR A 227 -15.96 -7.80 30.50
N ARG A 228 -17.00 -6.95 30.59
CA ARG A 228 -18.17 -7.19 31.45
C ARG A 228 -19.28 -7.98 30.78
N HIS A 229 -19.38 -7.98 29.45
CA HIS A 229 -20.41 -8.74 28.74
C HIS A 229 -19.99 -10.17 28.39
N ASN A 230 -18.70 -10.43 28.13
CA ASN A 230 -18.25 -11.71 27.56
C ASN A 230 -17.72 -12.75 28.57
N HIS A 231 -17.85 -12.53 29.88
CA HIS A 231 -17.34 -13.46 30.92
C HIS A 231 -18.38 -13.92 31.97
N HIS A 232 -19.68 -13.66 31.78
CA HIS A 232 -20.71 -14.08 32.74
C HIS A 232 -21.27 -15.50 32.53
N SER A 233 -20.51 -16.39 31.87
CA SER A 233 -20.90 -17.78 31.60
C SER A 233 -19.76 -18.80 31.70
N ALA A 234 -18.61 -18.45 32.31
CA ALA A 234 -17.41 -19.29 32.33
C ALA A 234 -16.86 -19.65 33.73
N GLU A 235 -17.37 -19.04 34.81
CA GLU A 235 -16.88 -19.24 36.19
C GLU A 235 -17.98 -19.76 37.13
N LYS A 236 -18.63 -20.88 36.76
CA LYS A 236 -19.55 -21.63 37.65
C LYS A 236 -19.41 -23.15 37.59
N ALA A 237 -18.21 -23.63 37.25
CA ALA A 237 -17.80 -25.01 37.44
C ALA A 237 -16.36 -25.04 37.98
N ILE A 238 -16.05 -26.04 38.82
CA ILE A 238 -14.81 -26.27 39.59
C ILE A 238 -14.77 -25.60 40.98
N CYS A 239 -14.35 -26.41 41.97
CA CYS A 239 -14.07 -26.11 43.38
C CYS A 239 -15.26 -25.80 44.33
N SER A 240 -15.70 -26.85 45.03
CA SER A 240 -16.24 -26.78 46.40
C SER A 240 -15.67 -27.98 47.20
N PRO A 241 -14.92 -27.78 48.29
CA PRO A 241 -14.33 -28.89 49.06
C PRO A 241 -15.07 -29.16 50.38
N SER A 242 -15.63 -30.37 50.53
CA SER A 242 -15.91 -31.10 51.79
C SER A 242 -16.40 -32.50 51.43
#